data_AF-E4WPG1-F1
#
_entry.id   AF-E4WPG1-F1
#
_cell.length_a   1.000
_cell.length_b   1.000
_cell.length_c   1.000
_cell.angle_alpha   90.00
_cell.angle_beta   90.00
_cell.angle_gamma   90.00
#
_symmetry.space_group_name_H-M   'P 1'
#
loop_
_entity.id
_entity.type
_entity.pdbx_description
1 polymer ?
#
loop_
_entity_poly.entity_id
_entity_poly.type
_entity_poly.pdbx_seq_one_letter_code
_entity_poly.pdbx_strand_id
1 'polypeptide(L)' 'VSKQAFDAAGGFPLMVAEDLCFSLAVREHGYTTVFAPDVTCQEEFPVDYLAFRKRHSKWTQGNMEFIRKNTRPIMTSR' A
#
# COMPACT_ATOMS: atom_id res chain seq x y z
N VAL A 1 0.11 -10.86 -7.21
CA VAL A 1 -0.94 -9.99 -7.79
C VAL A 1 -1.41 -10.62 -9.09
N SER A 2 -2.73 -10.76 -9.32
CA SER A 2 -3.22 -11.28 -10.60
C SER A 2 -3.08 -10.22 -11.68
N LYS A 3 -2.76 -10.63 -12.91
CA LYS A 3 -2.66 -9.71 -14.04
C LYS A 3 -3.96 -8.94 -14.29
N GLN A 4 -5.10 -9.63 -14.17
CA GLN A 4 -6.42 -9.03 -14.35
C GLN A 4 -6.71 -7.93 -13.32
N ALA A 5 -6.33 -8.12 -12.05
CA ALA A 5 -6.49 -7.08 -11.03
C ALA A 5 -5.56 -5.90 -11.29
N PHE A 6 -4.33 -6.16 -11.75
CA PHE A 6 -3.39 -5.11 -12.13
C PHE A 6 -3.91 -4.24 -13.27
N ASP A 7 -4.40 -4.88 -14.33
CA ASP A 7 -4.98 -4.20 -15.49
C ASP A 7 -6.27 -3.43 -15.10
N ALA A 8 -7.10 -4.00 -14.22
CA ALA A 8 -8.32 -3.35 -13.72
C ALA A 8 -8.03 -2.09 -12.89
N ALA A 9 -6.96 -2.09 -12.08
CA ALA A 9 -6.54 -0.92 -11.33
C ALA A 9 -5.85 0.16 -12.18
N GLY A 10 -5.55 -0.12 -13.46
CA GLY A 10 -4.78 0.79 -14.31
C GLY A 10 -3.31 0.89 -13.93
N GLY A 11 -2.77 -0.13 -13.25
CA GLY A 11 -1.39 -0.17 -12.75
C GLY A 11 -1.22 0.32 -11.30
N PHE A 12 0.02 0.62 -10.91
CA PHE A 12 0.33 1.12 -9.56
C PHE A 12 0.11 2.64 -9.47
N PRO A 13 -0.64 3.12 -8.46
CA PRO A 13 -0.79 4.54 -8.21
C PRO A 13 0.55 5.22 -7.88
N LEU A 14 0.75 6.44 -8.37
CA LEU A 14 1.95 7.26 -8.08
C LEU A 14 1.88 7.87 -6.67
N MET A 15 1.97 7.03 -5.65
CA MET A 15 1.92 7.37 -4.23
C MET A 15 3.05 6.65 -3.48
N VAL A 16 3.54 7.22 -2.38
CA VAL A 16 4.61 6.55 -1.61
C VAL A 16 4.14 5.22 -1.00
N ALA A 17 2.86 5.14 -0.60
CA ALA A 17 2.19 3.92 -0.15
C ALA A 17 1.44 3.25 -1.31
N GLU A 18 2.16 2.93 -2.39
CA GLU A 18 1.62 2.36 -3.63
C GLU A 18 0.88 1.03 -3.43
N ASP A 19 1.36 0.21 -2.49
CA ASP A 19 0.81 -1.09 -2.12
C ASP A 19 -0.58 -0.99 -1.49
N LEU A 20 -0.75 -0.06 -0.53
CA LEU A 20 -2.04 0.23 0.10
C LEU A 20 -3.01 0.85 -0.91
N CYS A 21 -2.54 1.80 -1.72
CA CYS A 21 -3.37 2.43 -2.74
C CYS A 21 -3.84 1.43 -3.80
N PHE A 22 -2.94 0.55 -4.25
CA PHE A 22 -3.29 -0.51 -5.19
C PHE A 22 -4.33 -1.46 -4.61
N SER A 23 -4.18 -1.84 -3.35
CA SER A 23 -5.15 -2.70 -2.65
C SER A 23 -6.55 -2.09 -2.59
N LEU A 24 -6.66 -0.77 -2.40
CA LEU A 24 -7.94 -0.07 -2.49
C LEU A 24 -8.48 -0.04 -3.92
N ALA A 25 -7.64 0.30 -4.90
CA ALA A 25 -8.04 0.41 -6.30
C ALA A 25 -8.60 -0.92 -6.85
N VAL A 26 -7.95 -2.05 -6.56
CA VAL A 26 -8.48 -3.36 -6.98
C VAL A 26 -9.77 -3.72 -6.24
N ARG A 27 -9.92 -3.29 -4.98
CA ARG A 27 -11.13 -3.53 -4.19
C ARG A 27 -12.34 -2.80 -4.78
N GLU A 28 -12.17 -1.58 -5.29
CA GLU A 28 -13.22 -0.85 -6.01
C GLU A 28 -13.69 -1.59 -7.29
N HIS A 29 -12.84 -2.46 -7.85
CA HIS A 29 -13.14 -3.29 -9.02
C HIS A 29 -13.64 -4.70 -8.65
N GLY A 30 -14.02 -4.93 -7.39
CA GLY A 30 -14.61 -6.19 -6.92
C GLY A 30 -13.59 -7.29 -6.57
N TYR A 31 -12.29 -6.99 -6.58
CA TYR A 31 -11.28 -7.93 -6.11
C TYR A 31 -11.16 -7.90 -4.59
N THR A 32 -10.70 -8.99 -4.00
CA THR A 32 -10.47 -9.10 -2.56
C THR A 32 -8.99 -9.30 -2.27
N THR A 33 -8.47 -8.58 -1.29
CA THR A 33 -7.13 -8.79 -0.74
C THR A 33 -7.27 -9.55 0.57
N VAL A 34 -6.52 -10.65 0.72
CA VAL A 34 -6.55 -11.51 1.90
C VAL A 34 -5.15 -11.63 2.50
N PHE A 35 -5.09 -11.80 3.82
CA PHE A 35 -3.85 -12.14 4.51
C PHE A 35 -3.56 -13.64 4.33
N ALA A 36 -2.37 -13.98 3.85
CA ALA A 36 -1.94 -15.37 3.65
C ALA A 36 -0.96 -15.76 4.78
N PRO A 37 -1.40 -16.50 5.81
CA PRO A 37 -0.58 -16.77 7.00
C PRO A 37 0.64 -17.64 6.70
N ASP A 38 0.58 -18.47 5.67
CA ASP A 38 1.65 -19.39 5.28
C ASP A 38 2.74 -18.70 4.43
N VAL A 39 2.52 -17.45 4.02
CA VAL A 39 3.48 -16.66 3.25
C VAL A 39 4.31 -15.81 4.20
N THR A 40 5.52 -16.28 4.52
CA THR A 40 6.45 -15.56 5.39
C THR A 40 7.54 -14.85 4.59
N CYS A 41 7.79 -13.59 4.91
CA CYS A 41 8.90 -12.80 4.36
C CYS A 41 9.87 -12.42 5.47
N GLN A 42 11.14 -12.24 5.13
CA GLN A 42 12.14 -11.66 6.02
C GLN A 42 12.29 -10.17 5.68
N GLU A 43 12.45 -9.32 6.69
CA GLU A 43 12.77 -7.90 6.50
C GLU A 43 14.20 -7.63 6.93
N GLU A 44 14.94 -6.88 6.11
CA GLU A 44 16.27 -6.40 6.47
C GLU A 44 16.18 -5.09 7.27
N PHE A 45 16.76 -5.11 8.47
CA PHE A 45 16.84 -3.94 9.32
C PHE A 45 17.78 -2.89 8.71
N PRO A 46 17.53 -1.59 8.95
CA PRO A 46 18.44 -0.54 8.49
C PRO A 46 19.83 -0.71 9.10
N VAL A 47 20.86 -0.53 8.27
CA VAL A 47 22.28 -0.69 8.66
C VAL A 47 22.76 0.31 9.72
N ASP A 48 22.10 1.48 9.80
CA ASP A 48 22.41 2.52 10.76
C ASP A 48 21.18 3.40 11.07
N TYR A 49 21.36 4.32 12.02
CA TYR A 49 20.32 5.25 12.44
C TYR A 49 19.87 6.21 11.32
N LEU A 50 20.77 6.62 10.42
CA LEU A 50 20.42 7.55 9.33
C LEU A 50 19.52 6.87 8.29
N ALA A 51 19.85 5.62 7.95
CA ALA A 51 19.03 4.76 7.09
C ALA A 51 17.67 4.48 7.72
N PHE A 52 17.63 4.18 9.03
CA PHE A 52 16.39 4.03 9.77
C PHE A 52 15.54 5.30 9.73
N ARG A 53 16.12 6.46 10.07
CA ARG A 53 15.42 7.75 10.06
C ARG A 53 14.87 8.06 8.68
N LYS A 54 15.65 7.83 7.61
CA LYS A 54 15.21 8.04 6.22
C LYS A 54 14.02 7.15 5.85
N ARG A 55 14.09 5.84 6.15
CA ARG A 55 12.99 4.89 5.91
C ARG A 55 11.74 5.30 6.68
N HIS A 56 11.88 5.57 7.96
CA HIS A 56 10.76 5.93 8.82
C HIS A 56 10.12 7.26 8.41
N SER A 57 10.91 8.28 8.06
CA SER A 57 10.38 9.54 7.52
C SER A 57 9.62 9.35 6.20
N LYS A 58 10.12 8.52 5.28
CA LYS A 58 9.42 8.18 4.04
C LYS A 58 8.08 7.51 4.35
N TRP A 59 8.06 6.54 5.27
CA TRP A 59 6.82 5.87 5.67
C TRP A 59 5.82 6.82 6.31
N THR A 60 6.24 7.65 7.26
CA THR A 60 5.33 8.61 7.90
C THR A 60 4.73 9.57 6.88
N GLN A 61 5.55 10.13 5.98
CA GLN A 61 5.07 11.04 4.93
C GLN A 61 4.09 10.34 3.98
N GLY A 62 4.44 9.13 3.52
CA GLY A 62 3.60 8.35 2.61
C GLY A 62 2.27 7.94 3.23
N ASN A 63 2.29 7.51 4.49
CA ASN A 63 1.06 7.17 5.22
C ASN A 63 0.18 8.40 5.46
N MET A 64 0.76 9.56 5.78
CA MET A 64 -0.01 10.80 5.93
C MET A 64 -0.63 11.25 4.60
N GLU A 65 0.10 11.11 3.49
CA GLU A 65 -0.44 11.35 2.15
C GLU A 65 -1.61 10.40 1.84
N PHE A 66 -1.43 9.11 2.13
CA PHE A 66 -2.46 8.09 1.96
C PHE A 66 -3.72 8.40 2.76
N ILE A 67 -3.58 8.67 4.06
CA ILE A 67 -4.70 9.00 4.95
C ILE A 67 -5.43 10.22 4.41
N ARG A 68 -4.72 11.31 4.11
CA ARG A 68 -5.34 12.53 3.60
C ARG A 68 -6.16 12.32 2.31
N LYS A 69 -5.66 11.50 1.38
CA LYS A 69 -6.32 11.28 0.07
C LYS A 69 -7.40 10.20 0.11
N ASN A 70 -7.20 9.13 0.88
CA ASN A 70 -8.03 7.92 0.83
C ASN A 70 -8.99 7.75 2.02
N THR A 71 -8.91 8.57 3.09
CA THR A 71 -9.81 8.42 4.25
C THR A 71 -11.29 8.52 3.84
N ARG A 72 -11.65 9.50 3.02
CA ARG A 72 -13.04 9.68 2.59
C ARG A 72 -13.54 8.51 1.74
N PRO A 73 -12.85 8.08 0.67
CA PRO A 73 -13.21 6.88 -0.08
C PRO A 73 -13.42 5.64 0.80
N ILE A 74 -12.48 5.38 1.72
CA ILE A 74 -12.54 4.23 2.63
C ILE A 74 -13.80 4.29 3.51
N MET A 75 -14.07 5.46 4.11
CA MET A 75 -15.24 5.65 4.98
C MET A 75 -16.58 5.51 4.25
N THR A 76 -16.60 5.77 2.94
CA THR A 76 -17.81 5.64 2.11
C THR A 76 -17.90 4.31 1.37
N SER A 77 -16.84 3.49 1.38
CA SER A 77 -16.81 2.21 0.68
C SER A 77 -17.71 1.21 1.43
N ARG A 78 -18.54 0.48 0.68
CA ARG A 78 -19.40 -0.58 1.20
C ARG A 78 -18.68 -1.93 1.22
#